data_AF-A0A2N1UDS5-F1
#
_entry.id   AF-A0A2N1UDS5-F1
#
_cell.length_a   1.000
_cell.length_b   1.000
_cell.length_c   1.000
_cell.angle_alpha   90.00
_cell.angle_beta   90.00
_cell.angle_gamma   90.00
#
_symmetry.space_group_name_H-M   'P 1'
#
loop_
_entity.id
_entity.type
_entity.pdbx_description
1 polymer ?
#
loop_
_entity_poly.entity_id
_entity_poly.type
_entity_poly.pdbx_seq_one_letter_code
_entity_poly.pdbx_strand_id
1 'polypeptide(L)'
;MKKADTITFKVDPNLLEILQSMPNRSEFIRGAILNALEHACPLCSGAGVLSPAMKKCWDKFAEKHEIKKCSENDEISLICNVEADSD
;
A
#
# COMPACT_ATOMS: atom_id res chain seq x y z
N MET A 1 14.91 22.62 5.70
CA MET A 1 14.79 21.15 5.76
C MET A 1 13.51 20.83 6.52
N LYS A 2 12.49 20.19 5.90
CA LYS A 2 11.26 19.81 6.62
C LYS A 2 11.64 18.76 7.68
N LYS A 3 11.14 18.90 8.92
CA LYS A 3 11.33 17.87 9.96
C LYS A 3 10.65 16.59 9.51
N ALA A 4 11.32 15.46 9.69
CA ALA A 4 10.70 14.15 9.53
C ALA A 4 9.85 13.85 10.76
N ASP A 5 8.64 13.33 10.55
CA ASP A 5 7.79 12.83 11.63
C ASP A 5 8.29 11.46 12.12
N THR A 6 8.11 11.19 13.40
CA THR A 6 8.52 9.92 14.01
C THR A 6 7.29 9.04 14.23
N ILE A 7 7.33 7.82 13.70
CA ILE A 7 6.31 6.79 13.91
C ILE A 7 6.92 5.69 14.79
N THR A 8 6.21 5.30 15.84
CA THR A 8 6.59 4.20 16.74
C THR A 8 5.59 3.08 16.58
N PHE A 9 6.06 1.86 16.33
CA PHE A 9 5.24 0.67 16.26
C PHE A 9 5.86 -0.46 17.09
N LYS A 10 5.01 -1.37 17.57
CA LYS A 10 5.45 -2.57 18.28
C LYS A 10 5.87 -3.62 17.25
N VAL A 11 6.95 -4.33 17.54
CA VAL A 11 7.47 -5.45 16.74
C VAL A 11 7.58 -6.68 17.61
N ASP A 12 7.53 -7.84 16.99
CA ASP A 12 7.85 -9.09 17.67
C ASP A 12 9.36 -9.15 18.02
N PRO A 13 9.75 -9.96 19.02
CA PRO A 13 11.13 -10.04 19.46
C PRO A 13 12.12 -10.48 18.37
N ASN A 14 11.71 -11.35 17.44
CA ASN A 14 12.60 -11.86 16.39
C ASN A 14 12.93 -10.76 15.38
N LEU A 15 11.91 -10.02 14.92
CA LEU A 15 12.12 -8.86 14.05
C LEU A 15 12.99 -7.79 14.73
N LEU A 16 12.83 -7.58 16.04
CA LEU A 16 13.67 -6.63 16.79
C LEU A 16 15.16 -7.01 16.74
N GLU A 17 15.49 -8.28 17.00
CA GLU A 17 16.88 -8.78 16.97
C GLU A 17 17.51 -8.60 15.58
N ILE A 18 16.78 -8.99 14.53
CA ILE A 18 17.22 -8.81 13.14
C ILE A 18 17.50 -7.34 12.86
N LEU A 19 16.56 -6.44 13.18
CA LEU A 19 16.74 -5.01 12.95
C LEU A 19 17.92 -4.46 13.76
N GLN A 20 18.08 -4.83 15.04
CA GLN A 20 19.17 -4.36 15.89
C GLN A 20 20.56 -4.72 15.35
N SER A 21 20.69 -5.84 14.62
CA SER A 21 21.95 -6.23 13.98
C SER A 21 22.36 -5.35 12.79
N MET A 22 21.44 -4.53 12.25
CA MET A 22 21.69 -3.73 11.06
C MET A 22 22.33 -2.37 11.39
N PRO A 23 23.36 -1.94 10.64
CA PRO A 23 23.99 -0.64 10.84
C PRO A 23 23.04 0.53 10.54
N ASN A 24 22.22 0.44 9.47
CA ASN A 24 21.33 1.52 9.00
C ASN A 24 19.83 1.14 9.05
N ARG A 25 19.34 0.73 10.22
CA ARG A 25 17.93 0.33 10.46
C ARG A 25 16.89 1.21 9.80
N SER A 26 16.95 2.52 10.04
CA SER A 26 15.94 3.45 9.54
C SER A 26 15.92 3.56 8.02
N GLU A 27 17.07 3.41 7.37
CA GLU A 27 17.17 3.43 5.90
C GLU A 27 16.57 2.14 5.31
N PHE A 28 16.92 0.99 5.88
CA PHE A 28 16.35 -0.29 5.51
C PHE A 28 14.82 -0.31 5.66
N ILE A 29 14.31 0.11 6.83
CA ILE A 29 12.87 0.15 7.11
C ILE A 29 12.15 1.10 6.13
N ARG A 30 12.71 2.27 5.85
CA ARG A 30 12.13 3.20 4.86
C ARG A 30 12.06 2.57 3.47
N GLY A 31 13.15 1.95 3.00
CA GLY A 31 13.20 1.29 1.70
C GLY A 31 12.19 0.15 1.59
N ALA A 32 12.12 -0.70 2.63
CA ALA A 32 11.19 -1.82 2.68
C ALA A 32 9.72 -1.35 2.66
N ILE A 33 9.37 -0.33 3.44
CA ILE A 33 8.01 0.23 3.46
C ILE A 33 7.65 0.86 2.11
N LEU A 34 8.55 1.67 1.51
CA LEU A 34 8.30 2.30 0.20
C LEU A 34 8.09 1.24 -0.88
N ASN A 35 8.90 0.19 -0.91
CA ASN A 35 8.77 -0.89 -1.88
C ASN A 35 7.49 -1.72 -1.67
N ALA A 36 7.13 -1.98 -0.42
CA ALA A 36 5.88 -2.65 -0.08
C ALA A 36 4.66 -1.81 -0.48
N LEU A 37 4.70 -0.49 -0.28
CA LEU A 37 3.63 0.44 -0.69
C LEU A 37 3.47 0.52 -2.22
N GLU A 38 4.56 0.46 -2.97
CA GLU A 38 4.53 0.40 -4.45
C GLU A 38 3.74 -0.82 -4.95
N HIS A 39 3.77 -1.92 -4.19
CA HIS A 39 3.10 -3.16 -4.53
C HIS A 39 1.89 -3.45 -3.63
N ALA A 40 1.47 -2.50 -2.78
CA ALA A 40 0.39 -2.74 -1.84
C ALA A 40 -0.93 -2.97 -2.58
N CYS A 41 -1.67 -3.98 -2.16
CA CYS A 41 -3.01 -4.20 -2.67
C CYS A 41 -3.94 -3.09 -2.14
N PRO A 42 -4.57 -2.30 -3.03
CA PRO A 42 -5.36 -1.14 -2.64
C PRO A 42 -6.76 -1.53 -2.13
N LEU A 43 -7.14 -2.80 -2.21
CA LEU A 43 -8.42 -3.33 -1.73
C LEU A 43 -8.39 -3.88 -0.31
N CYS A 44 -7.22 -4.29 0.18
CA CYS A 44 -7.07 -4.85 1.52
C CYS A 44 -6.27 -3.93 2.45
N SER A 45 -6.21 -2.63 2.12
CA SER A 45 -5.48 -1.63 2.89
C SER A 45 -4.00 -2.00 3.14
N GLY A 46 -3.35 -2.63 2.17
CA GLY A 46 -1.95 -3.04 2.28
C GLY A 46 -1.67 -4.32 3.07
N ALA A 47 -2.69 -5.05 3.53
CA ALA A 47 -2.51 -6.38 4.14
C ALA A 47 -1.94 -7.44 3.17
N GLY A 48 -2.09 -7.20 1.87
CA GLY A 48 -1.62 -8.06 0.79
C GLY A 48 -0.78 -7.28 -0.21
N VAL A 49 0.03 -8.01 -0.97
CA VAL A 49 0.96 -7.46 -1.96
C VAL A 49 0.58 -7.98 -3.34
N LEU A 50 0.49 -7.08 -4.31
CA LEU A 50 0.31 -7.41 -5.72
C LEU A 50 1.65 -7.88 -6.29
N SER A 51 1.65 -9.02 -6.98
CA SER A 51 2.80 -9.38 -7.81
C SER A 51 3.01 -8.31 -8.90
N PRO A 52 4.21 -8.18 -9.50
CA PRO A 52 4.45 -7.20 -10.55
C PRO A 52 3.49 -7.34 -11.76
N ALA A 53 3.09 -8.57 -12.10
CA ALA A 53 2.10 -8.82 -13.14
C ALA A 53 0.70 -8.33 -12.72
N MET A 54 0.28 -8.62 -11.49
CA MET A 54 -0.99 -8.14 -10.95
C MET A 54 -1.02 -6.61 -10.84
N LYS A 55 0.09 -5.98 -10.44
CA LYS A 55 0.21 -4.52 -10.38
C LYS A 55 0.01 -3.88 -11.76
N LYS A 56 0.59 -4.46 -12.82
CA LYS A 56 0.35 -3.98 -14.20
C LYS A 56 -1.11 -4.10 -14.62
N CYS A 57 -1.77 -5.21 -14.30
CA CYS A 57 -3.20 -5.37 -14.57
C CYS A 57 -4.02 -4.37 -13.77
N TRP A 58 -3.67 -4.17 -12.50
CA TRP A 58 -4.31 -3.22 -11.60
C TRP A 58 -4.18 -1.78 -12.13
N ASP A 59 -2.99 -1.38 -12.57
CA ASP A 59 -2.75 -0.01 -13.05
C ASP A 59 -3.61 0.31 -14.26
N LYS A 60 -3.74 -0.63 -15.20
CA LYS A 60 -4.66 -0.50 -16.35
C LYS A 60 -6.13 -0.42 -15.91
N PHE A 61 -6.50 -1.20 -14.90
CA PHE A 61 -7.86 -1.17 -14.36
C PHE A 61 -8.17 0.19 -13.70
N ALA A 62 -7.23 0.70 -12.90
CA ALA A 62 -7.33 1.96 -12.17
C ALA A 62 -7.34 3.22 -13.05
N GLU A 63 -6.96 3.11 -14.33
CA GLU A 63 -7.13 4.20 -15.31
C GLU A 63 -8.61 4.59 -15.52
N LYS A 64 -9.52 3.62 -15.38
CA LYS A 64 -10.97 3.78 -15.63
C LYS A 64 -11.83 3.51 -14.41
N HIS A 65 -11.23 3.10 -13.31
CA HIS A 65 -11.94 2.74 -12.08
C HIS A 65 -11.28 3.43 -10.89
N GLU A 66 -12.11 4.01 -10.03
CA GLU A 66 -11.66 4.72 -8.84
C GLU A 66 -11.96 3.91 -7.58
N ILE A 67 -11.05 3.93 -6.61
CA ILE A 67 -11.32 3.43 -5.26
C ILE A 67 -11.72 4.60 -4.36
N LYS A 68 -12.88 4.49 -3.71
CA LYS A 68 -13.31 5.40 -2.65
C LYS A 68 -13.60 4.66 -1.36
N LYS A 69 -13.44 5.36 -0.25
CA LYS A 69 -14.03 4.92 1.02
C LYS A 69 -15.53 5.20 0.96
N CYS A 70 -16.35 4.23 1.30
CA CYS A 70 -17.80 4.41 1.36
C CYS A 70 -18.15 5.42 2.47
N SER A 71 -19.20 6.21 2.25
CA SER A 71 -19.67 7.21 3.24
C SER A 71 -20.52 6.60 4.35
N GLU A 72 -21.09 5.42 4.11
CA GLU A 72 -22.04 4.75 5.02
C GLU A 72 -21.39 3.62 5.84
N ASN A 73 -20.29 3.05 5.35
CA ASN A 73 -19.50 2.05 6.05
C ASN A 73 -18.00 2.31 5.82
N ASP A 74 -17.14 1.85 6.74
CA ASP A 74 -15.67 2.01 6.61
C ASP A 74 -15.06 1.14 5.49
N GLU A 75 -15.88 0.60 4.59
CA GLU A 75 -15.48 -0.28 3.50
C GLU A 75 -15.01 0.49 2.26
N ILE A 76 -14.38 -0.26 1.37
CA ILE A 76 -13.82 0.24 0.11
C ILE A 76 -14.83 -0.02 -1.01
N SER A 77 -15.20 1.03 -1.74
CA SER A 77 -16.04 0.98 -2.94
C SER A 77 -15.19 1.14 -4.20
N LEU A 78 -15.40 0.27 -5.18
CA LEU A 78 -14.84 0.41 -6.52
C LEU A 78 -15.88 1.06 -7.44
N ILE A 79 -15.53 2.19 -8.04
CA ILE A 79 -16.39 2.97 -8.92
C ILE A 79 -15.91 2.77 -10.36
N CYS A 80 -16.80 2.30 -11.23
CA CYS A 80 -16.54 2.26 -12.67
C CYS A 80 -16.88 3.63 -13.27
N ASN A 81 -15.91 4.27 -13.91
CA ASN A 81 -16.09 5.56 -14.59
C ASN A 81 -16.23 5.41 -16.11
N VAL A 82 -16.43 4.19 -16.60
CA VAL A 82 -16.71 3.95 -18.01
C VAL A 82 -18.19 4.24 -18.23
N GLU A 83 -18.49 5.21 -19.11
CA GLU A 83 -19.86 5.39 -19.59
C GLU A 83 -20.32 4.07 -20.19
N ALA A 84 -21.48 3.58 -19.76
CA ALA A 84 -22.05 2.39 -20.37
C ALA A 84 -22.30 2.72 -21.84
N ASP A 85 -21.49 2.14 -22.73
CA ASP A 85 -21.76 2.17 -24.16
C ASP A 85 -23.16 1.57 -24.34
N SER A 86 -24.13 2.46 -24.58
CA SER A 86 -25.49 2.10 -24.94
C SER A 86 -25.49 1.62 -26.38
N ASP A 87 -25.31 0.30 -26.56
CA ASP A 87 -25.70 -0.41 -27.79
C ASP A 87 -27.23 -0.53 -27.90
#